data_AF-A0A1F3MEK2-F1
#
_entry.id   AF-A0A1F3MEK2-F1
#
_cell.length_a   1.000
_cell.length_b   1.000
_cell.length_c   1.000
_cell.angle_alpha   90.00
_cell.angle_beta   90.00
_cell.angle_gamma   90.00
#
_symmetry.space_group_name_H-M   'P 1'
#
loop_
_entity.id
_entity.type
_entity.pdbx_description
1 polymer ?
#
loop_
_entity_poly.entity_id
_entity_poly.type
_entity_poly.pdbx_seq_one_letter_code
_entity_poly.pdbx_strand_id
1 'polypeptide(L)'
;RAETSLGEEQNLREYFSGQSEIPVELEPYRATFRYFDSMHRIAVQKPELERKLEELIDREQNSKPVIMLNRKAIRWISVAALVILISTTVLIVNKNRKPDLGTFDDPEMAYQEAQRTLLYISQTLNHSTKELSNISKINSGVENLKNLDKLNSGMDKLKLISKLNETATNENKY
;
A
#
# COMPACT_ATOMS: atom_id res chain seq x y z
N ARG A 1 -13.85 16.77 30.73
CA ARG A 1 -14.75 17.19 29.63
C ARG A 1 -14.74 18.72 29.63
N ALA A 2 -14.69 19.36 28.45
CA ALA A 2 -14.92 20.80 28.31
C ALA A 2 -16.38 20.96 27.89
N GLU A 3 -17.26 21.21 28.88
CA GLU A 3 -18.72 21.23 28.70
C GLU A 3 -19.25 22.67 28.55
N THR A 4 -18.37 23.66 28.63
CA THR A 4 -18.66 25.08 28.50
C THR A 4 -18.84 25.48 27.04
N SER A 5 -19.71 26.46 26.79
CA SER A 5 -19.84 27.11 25.49
C SER A 5 -18.80 28.21 25.30
N LEU A 6 -18.52 28.58 24.04
CA LEU A 6 -17.54 29.63 23.72
C LEU A 6 -17.86 30.98 24.38
N GLY A 7 -19.15 31.32 24.51
CA GLY A 7 -19.58 32.55 25.18
C GLY A 7 -19.33 32.52 26.69
N GLU A 8 -19.56 31.37 27.33
CA GLU A 8 -19.27 31.20 28.76
C GLU A 8 -17.77 31.24 29.04
N GLU A 9 -16.95 30.63 28.17
CA GLU A 9 -15.49 30.69 28.28
C GLU A 9 -14.95 32.11 28.15
N GLN A 10 -15.52 32.92 27.24
CA GLN A 10 -15.16 34.32 27.11
C GLN A 10 -15.51 35.11 28.38
N ASN A 11 -16.71 34.91 28.94
CA ASN A 11 -17.15 35.56 30.17
C ASN A 11 -16.24 35.17 31.36
N LEU A 12 -15.85 33.90 31.47
CA LEU A 12 -14.92 33.43 32.50
C LEU A 12 -13.54 34.07 32.34
N ARG A 13 -13.03 34.16 31.11
CA ARG A 13 -11.73 34.79 30.84
C ARG A 13 -11.74 36.27 31.20
N GLU A 14 -12.80 36.99 30.87
CA GLU A 14 -12.95 38.41 31.23
C GLU A 14 -13.05 38.59 32.75
N TYR A 15 -13.90 37.78 33.40
CA TYR A 15 -14.09 37.80 34.86
C TYR A 15 -12.79 37.58 35.65
N PHE A 16 -11.94 36.62 35.24
CA PHE A 16 -10.67 36.33 35.93
C PHE A 16 -9.47 37.19 35.46
N SER A 17 -9.63 38.00 34.40
CA SER A 17 -8.57 38.90 33.89
C SER A 17 -8.64 40.33 34.45
N GLY A 18 -9.78 40.75 35.00
CA GLY A 18 -9.99 42.07 35.58
C GLY A 18 -9.34 42.31 36.95
N GLN A 19 -9.29 43.58 37.36
CA GLN A 19 -8.86 44.03 38.70
C GLN A 19 -9.97 44.00 39.76
N SER A 20 -11.08 43.31 39.49
CA SER A 20 -12.19 43.19 40.44
C SER A 20 -11.83 42.30 41.63
N GLU A 21 -12.43 42.61 42.77
CA GLU A 21 -12.39 41.78 43.98
C GLU A 21 -13.13 40.47 43.70
N ILE A 22 -12.40 39.35 43.76
CA ILE A 22 -12.95 38.01 43.50
C ILE A 22 -13.18 37.35 44.87
N PRO A 23 -14.27 36.59 45.06
CA PRO A 23 -14.48 35.82 46.28
C PRO A 23 -13.27 34.96 46.63
N VAL A 24 -12.94 34.86 47.93
CA VAL A 24 -11.75 34.15 48.46
C VAL A 24 -11.64 32.71 47.94
N GLU A 25 -12.77 32.03 47.75
CA GLU A 25 -12.83 30.66 47.25
C GLU A 25 -12.39 30.51 45.78
N LEU A 26 -12.46 31.59 45.00
CA LEU A 26 -12.19 31.61 43.56
C LEU A 26 -10.81 32.22 43.21
N GLU A 27 -10.15 32.85 44.18
CA GLU A 27 -8.79 33.40 44.00
C GLU A 27 -7.74 32.40 43.47
N PRO A 28 -7.73 31.11 43.88
CA PRO A 28 -6.76 30.15 43.36
C PRO A 28 -6.82 29.98 41.84
N TYR A 29 -8.00 30.14 41.23
CA TYR A 29 -8.20 29.96 39.79
C TYR A 29 -7.71 31.17 38.98
N ARG A 30 -7.59 32.35 39.59
CA ARG A 30 -7.12 33.58 38.92
C ARG A 30 -5.74 33.39 38.31
N ALA A 31 -4.82 32.75 39.05
CA ALA A 31 -3.46 32.46 38.57
C ALA A 31 -3.47 31.55 37.34
N THR A 32 -4.36 30.55 37.32
CA THR A 32 -4.53 29.61 36.21
C THR A 32 -5.01 30.31 34.94
N PHE A 33 -6.05 31.13 35.02
CA PHE A 33 -6.57 31.88 33.87
C PHE A 33 -5.54 32.88 33.33
N ARG A 34 -4.79 33.58 34.20
CA ARG A 34 -3.70 34.48 33.78
C ARG A 34 -2.56 33.74 33.07
N TYR A 35 -2.20 32.55 33.55
CA TYR A 35 -1.21 31.71 32.89
C TYR A 35 -1.65 31.33 31.48
N PHE A 36 -2.89 30.84 31.32
CA PHE A 36 -3.42 30.51 29.99
C PHE A 36 -3.53 31.72 29.06
N ASP A 37 -3.91 32.90 29.56
CA ASP A 37 -3.94 34.13 28.76
C ASP A 37 -2.53 34.48 28.24
N SER A 38 -1.51 34.37 29.10
CA SER A 38 -0.12 34.63 28.71
C SER A 38 0.39 33.63 27.67
N MET A 39 0.05 32.36 27.81
CA MET A 39 0.43 31.31 26.88
C MET A 39 -0.24 31.48 25.50
N HIS A 40 -1.51 31.89 25.49
CA HIS A 40 -2.24 32.18 24.26
C HIS A 40 -1.62 33.37 23.51
N ARG A 41 -1.21 34.43 24.21
CA ARG A 41 -0.49 35.57 23.61
C ARG A 41 0.87 35.18 23.02
N ILE A 42 1.56 34.20 23.60
CA ILE A 42 2.83 33.68 23.07
C ILE A 42 2.60 32.83 21.81
N ALA A 43 1.49 32.07 21.76
CA ALA A 43 1.15 31.25 20.60
C ALA A 43 0.75 32.07 19.37
N VAL A 44 0.02 33.19 19.57
CA VAL A 44 -0.45 34.09 18.50
C VAL A 44 0.68 34.94 17.91
N GLN A 45 1.76 35.21 18.65
CA GLN A 45 2.89 36.04 18.17
C GLN A 45 3.91 35.27 17.32
N LYS A 46 3.48 34.29 16.51
CA LYS A 46 4.36 33.54 15.61
C LYS A 46 4.01 33.83 14.15
N PRO A 47 4.28 35.04 13.64
CA PRO A 47 3.94 35.44 12.27
C PRO A 47 4.60 34.54 11.21
N GLU A 48 5.74 33.91 11.52
CA GLU A 48 6.37 32.94 10.63
C GLU A 48 5.55 31.65 10.45
N LEU A 49 4.82 31.21 11.47
CA LEU A 49 3.94 30.04 11.37
C LEU A 49 2.70 30.37 10.56
N GLU A 50 2.10 31.54 10.78
CA GLU A 50 0.93 32.00 10.02
C GLU A 50 1.26 32.11 8.53
N ARG A 51 2.37 32.78 8.19
CA ARG A 51 2.84 32.90 6.80
C ARG A 51 3.12 31.55 6.15
N LYS A 52 3.70 30.60 6.91
CA LYS A 52 3.99 29.24 6.41
C LYS A 52 2.71 28.41 6.23
N LEU A 53 1.71 28.60 7.09
CA LEU A 53 0.39 27.97 6.96
C LEU A 53 -0.35 28.50 5.74
N GLU A 54 -0.36 29.82 5.53
CA GLU A 54 -0.94 30.46 4.34
C GLU A 54 -0.26 29.96 3.05
N GLU A 55 1.08 29.91 3.00
CA GLU A 55 1.82 29.37 1.86
C GLU A 55 1.47 27.89 1.56
N LEU A 56 1.22 27.08 2.59
CA LEU A 56 0.85 25.68 2.43
C LEU A 56 -0.59 25.51 1.91
N ILE A 57 -1.52 26.30 2.43
CA ILE A 57 -2.93 26.31 2.00
C ILE A 57 -3.01 26.78 0.55
N ASP A 58 -2.32 27.86 0.19
CA ASP A 58 -2.28 28.38 -1.18
C ASP A 58 -1.63 27.39 -2.14
N ARG A 59 -0.58 26.68 -1.70
CA ARG A 59 0.05 25.63 -2.50
C ARG A 59 -0.93 24.48 -2.75
N GLU A 60 -1.65 24.00 -1.75
CA GLU A 60 -2.59 22.90 -1.92
C GLU A 60 -3.78 23.29 -2.80
N GLN A 61 -4.38 24.46 -2.54
CA GLN A 61 -5.56 24.93 -3.26
C GLN A 61 -5.28 25.22 -4.74
N ASN A 62 -4.05 25.65 -5.07
CA ASN A 62 -3.63 25.91 -6.45
C ASN A 62 -2.95 24.69 -7.13
N SER A 63 -2.66 23.63 -6.39
CA SER A 63 -2.12 22.38 -6.94
C SER A 63 -3.24 21.53 -7.54
N LYS A 64 -3.78 21.95 -8.68
CA LYS A 64 -4.55 21.02 -9.53
C LYS A 64 -3.59 19.88 -9.92
N PRO A 65 -3.96 18.59 -9.77
CA PRO A 65 -3.16 17.53 -10.34
C PRO A 65 -3.16 17.73 -11.85
N VAL A 66 -2.11 18.37 -12.36
CA VAL A 66 -1.92 18.52 -13.79
C VAL A 66 -1.51 17.14 -14.28
N ILE A 67 -2.50 16.31 -14.61
CA ILE A 67 -2.22 15.06 -15.29
C ILE A 67 -1.70 15.48 -16.67
N MET A 68 -0.38 15.56 -16.80
CA MET A 68 0.30 15.87 -18.05
C MET A 68 0.22 14.63 -18.95
N LEU A 69 -0.98 14.34 -19.45
CA LEU A 69 -1.18 13.35 -20.48
C LEU A 69 -0.57 13.87 -21.78
N ASN A 70 0.36 13.10 -22.34
CA ASN A 70 0.95 13.38 -23.64
C ASN A 70 -0.15 13.59 -24.69
N ARG A 71 -0.11 14.69 -25.45
CA ARG A 71 -1.08 14.99 -26.53
C ARG A 71 -1.24 13.85 -27.54
N LYS A 72 -0.19 13.04 -27.73
CA LYS A 72 -0.25 11.81 -28.55
C LYS A 72 -1.13 10.76 -27.88
N ALA A 73 -1.00 10.55 -26.57
CA ALA A 73 -1.83 9.60 -25.83
C ALA A 73 -3.31 9.99 -25.87
N ILE A 74 -3.64 11.28 -25.67
CA ILE A 74 -5.03 11.78 -25.68
C ILE A 74 -5.74 11.48 -27.00
N ARG A 75 -5.03 11.57 -28.14
CA ARG A 75 -5.60 11.22 -29.46
C ARG A 75 -5.98 9.75 -29.60
N TRP A 76 -5.28 8.85 -28.90
CA TRP A 76 -5.56 7.42 -28.93
C TRP A 76 -6.54 6.97 -27.84
N ILE A 77 -6.92 7.83 -26.88
CA ILE A 77 -7.88 7.48 -25.82
C ILE A 77 -9.25 7.12 -26.40
N SER A 78 -9.74 7.87 -27.39
CA SER A 78 -11.04 7.58 -28.03
C SER A 78 -11.04 6.23 -28.76
N VAL A 79 -9.95 5.93 -29.46
CA VAL A 79 -9.75 4.65 -30.16
C VAL A 79 -9.65 3.51 -29.16
N ALA A 80 -8.84 3.68 -28.10
CA ALA A 80 -8.69 2.68 -27.05
C ALA A 80 -10.01 2.40 -26.32
N ALA A 81 -10.80 3.43 -26.01
CA ALA A 81 -12.12 3.28 -25.40
C ALA A 81 -13.06 2.47 -26.30
N LEU A 82 -13.08 2.74 -27.60
CA LEU A 82 -13.88 1.97 -28.56
C LEU A 82 -13.46 0.49 -28.62
N VAL A 83 -12.15 0.23 -28.69
CA VAL A 83 -11.59 -1.12 -28.70
C VAL A 83 -11.95 -1.87 -27.41
N ILE A 84 -11.86 -1.22 -26.26
CA ILE A 84 -12.24 -1.79 -24.97
C ILE A 84 -13.74 -2.12 -24.98
N LEU A 85 -14.62 -1.19 -25.40
CA LEU A 85 -16.06 -1.43 -25.45
C LEU A 85 -16.42 -2.63 -26.35
N ILE A 86 -15.82 -2.71 -27.54
CA ILE A 86 -16.04 -3.84 -28.47
C ILE A 86 -15.52 -5.13 -27.85
N SER A 87 -14.29 -5.13 -27.32
CA SER A 87 -13.67 -6.30 -26.71
C SER A 87 -14.48 -6.82 -25.52
N THR A 88 -14.87 -5.92 -24.60
CA THR A 88 -15.71 -6.27 -23.45
C THR A 88 -17.07 -6.83 -23.89
N THR A 89 -17.69 -6.23 -24.91
CA THR A 89 -18.97 -6.73 -25.45
C THR A 89 -18.83 -8.14 -26.03
N VAL A 90 -17.78 -8.40 -26.82
CA VAL A 90 -17.51 -9.73 -27.39
C VAL A 90 -17.24 -10.77 -26.31
N LEU A 91 -16.44 -10.43 -25.29
CA LEU A 91 -16.14 -11.34 -24.18
C LEU A 91 -17.40 -11.69 -23.38
N ILE A 92 -18.27 -10.72 -23.11
CA ILE A 92 -19.54 -10.95 -22.40
C ILE A 92 -20.47 -11.82 -23.24
N VAL A 93 -20.62 -11.53 -24.54
CA VAL A 93 -21.47 -12.32 -25.44
C VAL A 93 -20.95 -13.75 -25.54
N ASN A 94 -19.64 -13.95 -25.72
CA ASN A 94 -19.05 -15.29 -25.82
C ASN A 94 -19.15 -16.07 -24.51
N LYS A 95 -19.03 -15.41 -23.35
CA LYS A 95 -19.22 -16.05 -22.04
C LYS A 95 -20.68 -16.46 -21.80
N ASN A 96 -21.63 -15.70 -22.33
CA ASN A 96 -23.07 -15.96 -22.17
C ASN A 96 -23.63 -16.92 -23.23
N ARG A 97 -22.85 -17.30 -24.24
CA ARG A 97 -23.16 -18.45 -25.09
C ARG A 97 -22.97 -19.71 -24.25
N LYS A 98 -24.05 -20.20 -23.64
CA LYS A 98 -24.07 -21.59 -23.19
C LYS A 98 -23.76 -22.43 -24.42
N PRO A 99 -22.73 -23.30 -24.40
CA PRO A 99 -22.57 -24.26 -25.47
C PRO A 99 -23.89 -25.04 -25.54
N ASP A 100 -24.49 -25.07 -26.73
CA ASP A 100 -25.56 -26.00 -27.00
C ASP A 100 -24.93 -27.39 -26.87
N LEU A 101 -25.13 -28.02 -25.71
CA LEU A 101 -24.56 -29.33 -25.42
C LEU A 101 -25.21 -30.42 -26.29
N GLY A 102 -26.26 -30.07 -27.05
CA GLY A 102 -27.08 -31.01 -27.77
C GLY A 102 -27.78 -31.98 -26.82
N THR A 103 -28.82 -32.63 -27.31
CA THR A 103 -29.26 -33.91 -26.75
C THR A 103 -29.13 -34.89 -27.90
N PHE A 104 -28.55 -36.06 -27.64
CA PHE A 104 -28.52 -37.11 -28.66
C PHE A 104 -29.89 -37.77 -28.67
N ASP A 105 -30.58 -37.71 -29.82
CA ASP A 105 -31.88 -38.37 -30.00
C ASP A 105 -31.76 -39.90 -29.92
N ASP A 106 -30.57 -40.43 -30.19
CA ASP A 106 -30.22 -41.85 -30.13
C ASP A 106 -29.31 -42.15 -28.91
N PRO A 107 -29.78 -42.95 -27.94
CA PRO A 107 -29.00 -43.38 -26.77
C PRO A 107 -27.68 -44.06 -27.13
N GLU A 108 -27.61 -44.77 -28.26
CA GLU A 108 -26.41 -45.52 -28.66
C GLU A 108 -25.31 -44.57 -29.15
N MET A 109 -25.67 -43.51 -29.89
CA MET A 109 -24.73 -42.44 -30.24
C MET A 109 -24.21 -41.69 -29.02
N ALA A 110 -25.09 -41.39 -28.05
CA ALA A 110 -24.70 -40.71 -26.81
C ALA A 110 -23.64 -41.50 -26.05
N TYR A 111 -23.83 -42.82 -25.97
CA TYR A 111 -22.91 -43.72 -25.30
C TYR A 111 -21.54 -43.79 -26.00
N GLN A 112 -21.52 -43.86 -27.33
CA GLN A 112 -20.27 -43.84 -28.10
C GLN A 112 -19.50 -42.53 -27.91
N GLU A 113 -20.18 -41.39 -27.93
CA GLU A 113 -19.53 -40.10 -27.76
C GLU A 113 -19.04 -39.88 -26.33
N ALA A 114 -19.78 -40.38 -25.33
CA ALA A 114 -19.32 -40.42 -23.95
C ALA A 114 -18.04 -41.26 -23.81
N GLN A 115 -17.98 -42.45 -24.43
CA GLN A 115 -16.76 -43.26 -24.43
C GLN A 115 -15.58 -42.56 -25.09
N ARG A 116 -15.77 -41.92 -26.25
CA ARG A 116 -14.72 -41.14 -26.93
C ARG A 116 -14.22 -39.99 -26.06
N THR A 117 -15.13 -39.28 -25.42
CA THR A 117 -14.81 -38.15 -24.53
C THR A 117 -14.02 -38.62 -23.31
N LEU A 118 -14.44 -39.70 -22.67
CA LEU A 118 -13.72 -40.29 -21.53
C LEU A 118 -12.33 -40.78 -21.94
N LEU A 119 -12.20 -41.38 -23.12
CA LEU A 119 -10.91 -41.82 -23.65
C LEU A 119 -9.98 -40.63 -23.92
N TYR A 120 -10.51 -39.57 -24.53
CA TYR A 120 -9.76 -38.33 -24.78
C TYR A 120 -9.26 -37.72 -23.46
N ILE A 121 -10.13 -37.56 -22.46
CA ILE A 121 -9.76 -37.04 -21.14
C ILE A 121 -8.68 -37.92 -20.50
N SER A 122 -8.80 -39.25 -20.58
CA SER A 122 -7.80 -40.17 -20.06
C SER A 122 -6.43 -40.00 -20.73
N GLN A 123 -6.40 -39.78 -22.05
CA GLN A 123 -5.16 -39.54 -22.78
C GLN A 123 -4.54 -38.19 -22.39
N THR A 124 -5.36 -37.15 -22.27
CA THR A 124 -4.92 -35.82 -21.84
C THR A 124 -4.32 -35.87 -20.44
N LEU A 125 -4.97 -36.54 -19.47
CA LEU A 125 -4.45 -36.68 -18.11
C LEU A 125 -3.11 -37.43 -18.06
N ASN A 126 -2.95 -38.49 -18.88
CA ASN A 126 -1.68 -39.21 -19.01
C ASN A 126 -0.56 -38.36 -19.64
N HIS A 127 -0.90 -37.39 -20.49
CA HIS A 127 0.07 -36.44 -21.02
C HIS A 127 0.39 -35.31 -20.04
N SER A 128 -0.61 -34.75 -19.35
CA SER A 128 -0.41 -33.70 -18.35
C SER A 128 0.41 -34.18 -17.14
N THR A 129 0.27 -35.45 -16.75
CA THR A 129 1.11 -36.07 -15.72
C THR A 129 2.58 -36.25 -16.15
N LYS A 130 2.89 -36.27 -17.45
CA LYS A 130 4.28 -36.21 -17.94
C LYS A 130 4.88 -34.81 -17.78
N GLU A 131 4.11 -33.74 -17.94
CA GLU A 131 4.62 -32.37 -17.72
C GLU A 131 4.95 -32.10 -16.24
N LEU A 132 4.23 -32.76 -15.32
CA LEU A 132 4.55 -32.81 -13.90
C LEU A 132 5.93 -33.43 -13.60
N SER A 133 6.56 -34.16 -14.53
CA SER A 133 7.94 -34.61 -14.37
C SER A 133 8.94 -33.46 -14.30
N ASN A 134 8.59 -32.25 -14.76
CA ASN A 134 9.46 -31.08 -14.60
C ASN A 134 9.50 -30.56 -13.16
N ILE A 135 8.53 -30.94 -12.30
CA ILE A 135 8.57 -30.64 -10.87
C ILE A 135 9.75 -31.35 -10.18
N SER A 136 10.17 -32.52 -10.66
CA SER A 136 11.37 -33.19 -10.10
C SER A 136 12.66 -32.39 -10.37
N LYS A 137 12.74 -31.66 -11.50
CA LYS A 137 13.87 -30.76 -11.81
C LYS A 137 13.91 -29.53 -10.89
N ILE A 138 12.76 -29.07 -10.40
CA ILE A 138 12.69 -27.98 -9.41
C ILE A 138 13.36 -28.40 -8.11
N ASN A 139 13.17 -29.65 -7.65
CA ASN A 139 13.83 -30.16 -6.45
C ASN A 139 15.37 -30.16 -6.59
N SER A 140 15.91 -30.51 -7.76
CA SER A 140 17.35 -30.40 -8.03
C SER A 140 17.84 -28.95 -8.00
N GLY A 141 17.03 -27.99 -8.47
CA GLY A 141 17.32 -26.56 -8.35
C GLY A 141 17.39 -26.08 -6.90
N VAL A 142 16.45 -26.52 -6.06
CA VAL A 142 16.40 -26.18 -4.62
C VAL A 142 17.61 -26.75 -3.86
N GLU A 143 18.08 -27.95 -4.21
CA GLU A 143 19.27 -28.54 -3.60
C GLU A 143 20.56 -27.74 -3.88
N ASN A 144 20.69 -27.17 -5.09
CA ASN A 144 21.80 -26.29 -5.42
C ASN A 144 21.79 -24.99 -4.60
N LEU A 145 20.62 -24.45 -4.27
CA LEU A 145 20.50 -23.27 -3.41
C LEU A 145 21.01 -23.55 -1.98
N LYS A 146 20.78 -24.75 -1.45
CA LYS A 146 21.31 -25.18 -0.14
C LYS A 146 22.85 -25.19 -0.08
N ASN A 147 23.51 -25.38 -1.23
CA ASN A 147 24.98 -25.31 -1.31
C ASN A 147 25.49 -23.86 -1.33
N LEU A 148 24.68 -22.89 -1.77
CA LEU A 148 25.03 -21.47 -1.71
C LEU A 148 25.08 -20.96 -0.26
N ASP A 149 24.20 -21.45 0.62
CA ASP A 149 24.23 -21.11 2.04
C ASP A 149 25.54 -21.56 2.72
N LYS A 150 26.04 -22.75 2.34
CA LYS A 150 27.34 -23.26 2.81
C LYS A 150 28.52 -22.43 2.28
N LEU A 151 28.45 -22.02 1.01
CA LEU A 151 29.46 -21.16 0.38
C LEU A 151 29.51 -19.78 1.06
N ASN A 152 28.36 -19.18 1.34
CA ASN A 152 28.28 -17.92 2.07
C ASN A 152 28.90 -18.02 3.47
N SER A 153 28.59 -19.10 4.19
CA SER A 153 29.18 -19.39 5.50
C SER A 153 30.71 -19.54 5.46
N GLY A 154 31.25 -20.14 4.39
CA GLY A 154 32.69 -20.23 4.16
C GLY A 154 33.34 -18.86 3.89
N MET A 155 32.67 -18.01 3.11
CA MET A 155 33.14 -16.67 2.78
C MET A 155 33.19 -15.77 4.03
N ASP A 156 32.24 -15.90 4.94
CA ASP A 156 32.23 -15.14 6.19
C ASP A 156 33.38 -15.55 7.12
N LYS A 157 33.72 -16.85 7.19
CA LYS A 157 34.91 -17.33 7.89
C LYS A 157 36.20 -16.77 7.29
N LEU A 158 36.30 -16.70 5.97
CA LEU A 158 37.47 -16.12 5.30
C LEU A 158 37.61 -14.62 5.57
N LYS A 159 36.50 -13.87 5.61
CA LYS A 159 36.49 -12.46 6.01
C LYS A 159 36.93 -12.26 7.46
N LEU A 160 36.58 -13.18 8.36
CA LEU A 160 37.05 -13.11 9.75
C LEU A 160 38.56 -13.36 9.83
N ILE A 161 39.07 -14.35 9.11
CA ILE A 161 40.51 -14.66 9.07
C ILE A 161 41.30 -13.49 8.45
N SER A 162 40.78 -12.86 7.39
CA SER A 162 41.45 -11.70 6.78
C SER A 162 41.53 -10.52 7.74
N LYS A 163 40.44 -10.22 8.47
CA LYS A 163 40.42 -9.18 9.50
C LYS A 163 41.41 -9.48 10.63
N LEU A 164 41.48 -10.73 11.10
CA LEU A 164 42.43 -11.13 12.15
C LEU A 164 43.89 -10.98 11.69
N ASN A 165 44.17 -11.32 10.43
CA ASN A 165 45.51 -11.16 9.86
C ASN A 165 45.88 -9.67 9.71
N GLU A 166 44.94 -8.81 9.31
CA GLU A 166 45.12 -7.36 9.28
C GLU A 166 45.35 -6.76 10.68
N THR A 167 44.66 -7.23 11.72
CA THR A 167 44.90 -6.78 13.09
C THR A 167 46.26 -7.25 13.64
N ALA A 168 46.65 -8.49 13.38
CA ALA A 168 47.91 -9.05 13.85
C ALA A 168 49.14 -8.42 13.17
N THR A 169 49.02 -8.04 11.90
CA THR A 169 50.09 -7.34 11.16
C THR A 169 50.23 -5.87 11.57
N ASN A 170 49.17 -5.25 12.11
CA ASN A 170 49.20 -3.90 12.64
C ASN A 170 49.70 -3.82 14.11
N GLU A 171 49.50 -4.87 14.93
CA GLU A 171 50.06 -4.93 16.29
C GLU A 171 51.58 -5.16 16.31
N ASN A 172 52.15 -5.80 15.28
CA ASN A 172 53.59 -6.10 15.20
C ASN A 172 54.43 -4.94 14.64
N LYS A 173 53.87 -3.71 14.61
CA LYS A 173 54.48 -2.51 14.03
C LYS A 173 54.72 -1.37 15.04
N TYR A 174 54.60 -1.66 16.33
CA TYR A 174 54.91 -0.73 17.43
C TYR A 174 55.96 -1.32 18.36
#